data_AF-A0AAD9FMM7-F1
#
_entry.id   AF-A0AAD9FMM7-F1
#
_cell.length_a   1.000
_cell.length_b   1.000
_cell.length_c   1.000
_cell.angle_alpha   90.00
_cell.angle_beta   90.00
_cell.angle_gamma   90.00
#
_symmetry.space_group_name_H-M   'P 1'
#
loop_
_entity.id
_entity.type
_entity.pdbx_description
1 polymer ?
#
loop_
_entity_poly.entity_id
_entity_poly.type
_entity_poly.pdbx_seq_one_letter_code
_entity_poly.pdbx_strand_id
1 'polypeptide(L)'
;MYPGTNQSECLDEMGDWYQFYLIPGAAHCSVNSLQPGPYPRKNMETMIDWVELGVRPSNLNATVSTGAYAGEVQELCSWPLRPYWTVNSTFECVYDDASVQTWTYNFDAFGFAVY
;
A
#
# COMPACT_ATOMS: atom_id res chain seq x y z
N MET A 1 -12.42 -7.48 -12.64
CA MET A 1 -13.28 -6.28 -12.82
C MET A 1 -13.02 -5.55 -14.13
N TYR A 2 -11.82 -5.67 -14.72
CA TYR A 2 -11.46 -5.00 -15.99
C TYR A 2 -11.02 -6.05 -17.03
N PRO A 3 -11.95 -6.61 -17.83
CA PRO A 3 -11.61 -7.62 -18.83
C PRO A 3 -10.87 -6.98 -20.01
N GLY A 4 -9.77 -7.59 -20.44
CA GLY A 4 -9.01 -7.17 -21.63
C GLY A 4 -7.94 -6.10 -21.39
N THR A 5 -7.81 -5.57 -20.17
CA THR A 5 -6.71 -4.68 -19.77
C THR A 5 -5.54 -5.48 -19.21
N ASN A 6 -4.33 -4.96 -19.32
CA ASN A 6 -3.21 -5.53 -18.58
C ASN A 6 -3.28 -5.16 -17.08
N GLN A 7 -2.42 -5.76 -16.26
CA GLN A 7 -2.45 -5.55 -14.81
C GLN A 7 -2.22 -4.10 -14.39
N SER A 8 -1.30 -3.39 -15.05
CA SER A 8 -1.00 -1.99 -14.72
C SER A 8 -2.18 -1.08 -15.02
N GLU A 9 -2.81 -1.25 -16.18
CA GLU A 9 -4.01 -0.51 -16.58
C GLU A 9 -5.18 -0.78 -15.63
N CYS A 10 -5.41 -2.06 -15.31
CA CYS A 10 -6.45 -2.44 -14.35
C CYS A 10 -6.25 -1.78 -12.99
N LEU A 11 -5.01 -1.66 -12.51
CA LEU A 11 -4.72 -1.07 -11.21
C LEU A 11 -4.79 0.45 -11.21
N ASP A 12 -4.43 1.09 -12.31
CA ASP A 12 -4.62 2.53 -12.49
C ASP A 12 -6.12 2.87 -12.49
N GLU A 13 -6.93 2.14 -13.27
CA GLU A 13 -8.39 2.33 -13.32
C GLU A 13 -9.08 1.98 -11.99
N MET A 14 -8.62 0.94 -11.28
CA MET A 14 -9.11 0.63 -9.93
C MET A 14 -8.76 1.72 -8.93
N GLY A 15 -7.57 2.32 -9.07
CA GLY A 15 -7.04 3.34 -8.17
C GLY A 15 -7.94 4.56 -7.98
N ASP A 16 -8.89 4.80 -8.90
CA ASP A 16 -9.88 5.86 -8.80
C ASP A 16 -10.92 5.66 -7.69
N TRP A 17 -11.18 4.42 -7.29
CA TRP A 17 -12.21 4.09 -6.30
C TRP A 17 -11.77 3.05 -5.26
N TYR A 18 -10.70 2.30 -5.53
CA TYR A 18 -10.13 1.30 -4.65
C TYR A 18 -8.61 1.32 -4.69
N GLN A 19 -8.01 1.46 -3.52
CA GLN A 19 -6.57 1.39 -3.34
C GLN A 19 -6.25 0.45 -2.17
N PHE A 20 -5.14 -0.26 -2.30
CA PHE A 20 -4.68 -1.21 -1.29
C PHE A 20 -3.30 -0.79 -0.80
N TYR A 21 -3.14 -0.71 0.53
CA TYR A 21 -1.90 -0.31 1.17
C TYR A 21 -1.44 -1.39 2.14
N LEU A 22 -0.23 -1.92 1.91
CA LEU A 22 0.45 -2.79 2.86
C LEU A 22 1.13 -1.92 3.93
N ILE A 23 1.06 -2.36 5.19
CA ILE A 23 1.62 -1.62 6.33
C ILE A 23 2.75 -2.45 6.95
N PRO A 24 4.03 -2.22 6.56
CA PRO A 24 5.16 -2.97 7.11
C PRO A 24 5.27 -2.77 8.62
N GLY A 25 5.39 -3.88 9.37
CA GLY A 25 5.51 -3.85 10.83
C GLY A 25 4.19 -3.61 11.58
N ALA A 26 3.04 -3.49 10.92
CA ALA A 26 1.76 -3.51 11.62
C ALA A 26 1.45 -4.93 12.17
N ALA A 27 0.78 -4.97 13.31
CA ALA A 27 0.12 -6.17 13.82
C ALA A 27 -1.32 -6.24 13.27
N HIS A 28 -2.09 -7.26 13.70
CA HIS A 28 -3.51 -7.32 13.38
C HIS A 28 -4.24 -6.08 13.93
N CYS A 29 -4.65 -5.21 13.01
CA CYS A 29 -5.38 -3.96 13.27
C CYS A 29 -4.72 -3.00 14.28
N SER A 30 -3.39 -3.08 14.48
CA SER A 30 -2.70 -2.27 15.48
C SER A 30 -1.19 -2.12 15.19
N VAL A 31 -0.52 -1.27 15.97
CA VAL A 31 0.95 -1.20 15.98
C VAL A 31 1.56 -2.49 16.55
N ASN A 32 2.76 -2.85 16.11
CA ASN A 32 3.51 -3.97 16.67
C ASN A 32 4.69 -3.45 17.50
N SER A 33 4.75 -3.75 18.80
CA SER A 33 5.89 -3.36 19.64
C SER A 33 7.15 -4.18 19.41
N LEU A 34 7.03 -5.41 18.90
CA LEU A 34 8.15 -6.30 18.58
C LEU A 34 8.75 -6.02 17.20
N GLN A 35 7.96 -5.41 16.31
CA GLN A 35 8.39 -4.94 14.99
C GLN A 35 7.89 -3.51 14.77
N PRO A 36 8.46 -2.50 15.46
CA PRO A 36 8.00 -1.13 15.32
C PRO A 36 8.04 -0.67 13.86
N GLY A 37 6.92 -0.13 13.40
CA GLY A 37 6.74 0.32 12.03
C GLY A 37 5.68 1.42 11.93
N PRO A 38 5.53 2.02 10.74
CA PRO A 38 4.56 3.08 10.53
C PRO A 38 3.13 2.52 10.60
N TYR A 39 2.23 3.23 11.29
CA TYR A 39 0.82 2.86 11.34
C TYR A 39 -0.08 4.06 10.98
N PRO A 40 -1.05 3.88 10.07
CA PRO A 40 -1.84 4.98 9.56
C PRO A 40 -2.99 5.32 10.51
N ARG A 41 -2.80 6.40 11.30
CA ARG A 41 -3.77 6.82 12.33
C ARG A 41 -4.86 7.76 11.82
N LYS A 42 -4.67 8.34 10.64
CA LYS A 42 -5.53 9.39 10.05
C LYS A 42 -6.34 8.91 8.84
N ASN A 43 -6.52 7.60 8.68
CA ASN A 43 -7.22 7.03 7.52
C ASN A 43 -8.64 7.56 7.34
N MET A 44 -9.36 7.86 8.42
CA MET A 44 -10.69 8.43 8.29
C MET A 44 -10.65 9.83 7.65
N GLU A 45 -9.68 10.67 8.03
CA GLU A 45 -9.49 11.98 7.40
C GLU A 45 -9.17 11.82 5.91
N THR A 46 -8.24 10.91 5.56
CA THR A 46 -7.92 10.60 4.16
C THR A 46 -9.13 10.13 3.36
N MET A 47 -9.98 9.28 3.94
CA MET A 47 -11.20 8.83 3.26
C MET A 47 -12.22 9.95 3.08
N ILE A 48 -12.38 10.84 4.07
CA ILE A 48 -13.25 12.01 3.98
C ILE A 48 -12.74 12.92 2.85
N ASP A 49 -11.45 13.23 2.79
CA ASP A 49 -10.88 14.07 1.75
C ASP A 49 -11.05 13.45 0.35
N TRP A 50 -10.89 12.12 0.23
CA TRP A 50 -11.10 11.43 -1.04
C TRP A 50 -12.57 11.49 -1.48
N VAL A 51 -13.51 11.18 -0.58
CA VAL A 51 -14.94 11.08 -0.92
C VAL A 51 -15.60 12.44 -1.09
N GLU A 52 -15.31 13.39 -0.20
CA GLU A 52 -16.01 14.68 -0.15
C GLU A 52 -15.32 15.76 -0.99
N LEU A 53 -13.99 15.69 -1.14
CA LEU A 53 -13.20 16.70 -1.84
C LEU A 53 -12.56 16.19 -3.14
N GLY A 54 -12.68 14.89 -3.45
CA GLY A 54 -12.06 14.28 -4.62
C GLY A 54 -10.53 14.20 -4.52
N VAL A 55 -9.96 14.32 -3.32
CA VAL A 55 -8.50 14.27 -3.12
C VAL A 55 -8.06 12.82 -3.01
N ARG A 56 -7.82 12.19 -4.17
CA ARG A 56 -7.30 10.81 -4.24
C ARG A 56 -5.89 10.74 -3.64
N PRO A 57 -5.63 9.85 -2.67
CA PRO A 57 -4.28 9.72 -2.13
C PRO A 57 -3.34 9.10 -3.17
N SER A 58 -2.19 9.73 -3.40
CA SER A 58 -1.06 9.10 -4.10
C SER A 58 -0.29 8.15 -3.16
N ASN A 59 -0.24 8.54 -1.88
CA ASN A 59 0.46 7.87 -0.80
C ASN A 59 -0.37 8.01 0.48
N LEU A 60 -0.13 7.14 1.46
CA LEU A 60 -0.82 7.18 2.74
C LEU A 60 0.16 7.49 3.88
N ASN A 61 -0.05 8.61 4.57
CA ASN A 61 0.78 8.99 5.72
C ASN A 61 0.56 8.05 6.91
N ALA A 62 1.64 7.52 7.47
CA ALA A 62 1.61 6.65 8.63
C ALA A 62 2.70 7.04 9.64
N THR A 63 2.43 6.87 10.94
CA THR A 63 3.33 7.34 12.00
C THR A 63 3.94 6.17 12.74
N VAL A 64 5.26 6.22 12.94
CA VAL A 64 5.97 5.23 13.75
C VAL A 64 5.79 5.56 15.23
N SER A 65 5.23 4.64 16.01
CA SER A 65 4.87 4.93 17.40
C SER A 65 5.98 4.70 18.42
N THR A 66 6.96 3.84 18.12
CA THR A 66 8.01 3.40 19.04
C THR A 66 9.29 3.04 18.26
N GLY A 67 10.41 2.83 18.97
CA GLY A 67 11.68 2.46 18.36
C GLY A 67 12.51 3.65 17.89
N ALA A 68 13.52 3.39 17.05
CA ALA A 68 14.49 4.40 16.61
C ALA A 68 13.87 5.55 15.80
N TYR A 69 12.79 5.26 15.08
CA TYR A 69 12.09 6.20 14.20
C TYR A 69 10.81 6.76 14.84
N ALA A 70 10.65 6.65 16.17
CA ALA A 70 9.43 7.09 16.85
C ALA A 70 9.12 8.56 16.58
N GLY A 71 7.88 8.84 16.19
CA GLY A 71 7.41 10.18 15.82
C GLY A 71 7.59 10.53 14.35
N GLU A 72 8.34 9.74 13.58
CA GLU A 72 8.46 9.95 12.13
C GLU A 72 7.15 9.63 11.41
N VAL A 73 6.84 10.46 10.42
CA VAL A 73 5.82 10.17 9.41
C VAL A 73 6.52 9.50 8.24
N GLN A 74 6.09 8.29 7.92
CA GLN A 74 6.56 7.52 6.78
C GLN A 74 5.36 7.23 5.88
N GLU A 75 5.56 7.42 4.58
CA GLU A 75 4.51 7.21 3.59
C GLU A 75 4.41 5.73 3.20
N LEU A 76 3.17 5.26 3.03
CA LEU A 76 2.86 3.97 2.46
C LEU A 76 2.56 4.12 0.98
N CYS A 77 3.00 3.15 0.19
CA CYS A 77 2.78 3.09 -1.24
C CYS A 77 1.51 2.32 -1.56
N SER A 78 0.75 2.79 -2.56
CA SER A 78 -0.35 1.99 -3.10
C SER A 78 0.24 0.76 -3.77
N TRP A 79 -0.30 -0.41 -3.44
CA TRP A 79 0.02 -1.66 -4.11
C TRP A 79 -0.17 -1.50 -5.62
N PRO A 80 0.74 -2.02 -6.46
CA PRO A 80 1.79 -3.00 -6.17
C PRO A 80 3.14 -2.41 -5.79
N LEU A 81 3.23 -1.09 -5.64
CA LEU A 81 4.48 -0.42 -5.32
C LEU A 81 4.86 -0.67 -3.86
N ARG A 82 6.17 -0.73 -3.59
CA ARG A 82 6.70 -0.81 -2.23
C ARG A 82 7.52 0.42 -1.87
N PRO A 83 7.58 0.80 -0.59
CA PRO A 83 8.55 1.77 -0.10
C PRO A 83 9.98 1.36 -0.43
N TYR A 84 10.80 2.31 -0.87
CA TYR A 84 12.23 2.14 -1.07
C TYR A 84 12.97 3.41 -0.62
N TRP A 85 14.04 3.21 0.14
CA TRP A 85 14.93 4.29 0.58
C TRP A 85 16.28 4.12 -0.10
N THR A 86 16.69 5.16 -0.82
CA THR A 86 18.02 5.21 -1.42
C THR A 86 19.08 5.56 -0.37
N VAL A 87 20.36 5.45 -0.74
CA VAL A 87 21.51 5.74 0.16
C VAL A 87 21.45 7.15 0.76
N ASN A 88 20.80 8.09 0.06
CA ASN A 88 20.61 9.47 0.53
C ASN A 88 19.33 9.67 1.36
N SER A 89 18.69 8.58 1.81
CA SER A 89 17.39 8.58 2.52
C SER A 89 16.23 9.17 1.73
N THR A 90 16.35 9.26 0.40
CA THR A 90 15.23 9.65 -0.46
C THR A 90 14.25 8.48 -0.50
N PHE A 91 13.00 8.76 -0.12
CA PHE A 91 11.87 7.84 -0.22
C PHE A 91 11.31 7.85 -1.63
N GLU A 92 11.01 6.66 -2.16
CA GLU A 92 10.30 6.47 -3.42
C GLU A 92 9.42 5.23 -3.35
N CYS A 93 8.27 5.27 -4.05
CA CYS A 93 7.45 4.09 -4.29
C CYS A 93 7.89 3.43 -5.60
N VAL A 94 8.46 2.23 -5.49
CA VAL A 94 9.03 1.51 -6.64
C VAL A 94 8.27 0.24 -6.94
N TYR A 95 8.20 -0.10 -8.23
CA TYR A 95 7.73 -1.40 -8.69
C TYR A 95 8.87 -2.41 -8.59
N ASP A 96 8.60 -3.58 -8.02
CA ASP A 96 9.56 -4.65 -7.83
C ASP A 96 8.91 -5.99 -8.21
N ASP A 97 9.31 -6.53 -9.35
CA ASP A 97 8.68 -7.71 -9.95
C ASP A 97 8.76 -8.94 -9.02
N ALA A 98 9.91 -9.15 -8.39
CA ALA A 98 10.09 -10.26 -7.43
C ALA A 98 9.13 -10.13 -6.24
N SER A 99 8.97 -8.91 -5.68
CA SER A 99 8.01 -8.64 -4.63
C SER A 99 6.58 -8.93 -5.09
N VAL A 100 6.16 -8.45 -6.25
CA VAL A 100 4.79 -8.66 -6.77
C VAL A 100 4.49 -10.15 -6.98
N GLN A 101 5.45 -10.90 -7.53
CA GLN A 101 5.32 -12.33 -7.75
C GLN A 101 5.07 -13.15 -6.48
N THR A 102 5.48 -12.65 -5.30
CA THR A 102 5.16 -13.32 -4.03
C THR A 102 3.68 -13.20 -3.62
N TRP A 103 2.91 -12.33 -4.27
CA TRP A 103 1.47 -12.12 -4.00
C TRP A 103 0.58 -12.62 -5.14
N THR A 104 1.14 -12.87 -6.33
CA THR A 104 0.39 -13.31 -7.50
C THR A 104 0.61 -14.80 -7.73
N TYR A 105 -0.45 -15.59 -7.59
CA TYR A 105 -0.42 -17.03 -7.80
C TYR A 105 -1.27 -17.44 -8.98
N ASN A 106 -0.79 -18.42 -9.74
CA ASN A 106 -1.61 -19.10 -10.73
C ASN A 106 -2.29 -20.31 -10.08
N PHE A 107 -3.62 -20.35 -10.13
CA PHE A 107 -4.41 -21.44 -9.56
C PHE A 107 -4.92 -22.37 -10.66
N ASP A 108 -4.03 -23.20 -11.20
CA ASP A 108 -4.31 -24.13 -12.31
C ASP A 108 -5.40 -25.18 -12.02
N ALA A 109 -5.76 -25.36 -10.75
CA ALA A 109 -6.82 -26.28 -10.34
C ALA A 109 -8.22 -25.81 -10.75
N PHE A 110 -8.41 -24.52 -11.04
CA PHE A 110 -9.72 -23.96 -11.38
C PHE A 110 -9.76 -23.55 -12.86
N GLY A 111 -10.76 -24.06 -13.59
CA GLY A 111 -11.01 -23.67 -14.99
C GLY A 111 -11.66 -22.28 -15.15
N PHE A 112 -11.69 -21.48 -14.09
CA PHE A 112 -12.22 -20.12 -14.06
C PHE A 112 -11.36 -19.25 -13.15
N ALA A 113 -11.41 -17.94 -13.35
CA ALA A 113 -10.67 -17.00 -12.52
C ALA A 113 -11.19 -17.01 -11.08
N VAL A 114 -10.30 -17.27 -10.12
CA VAL A 114 -10.59 -17.15 -8.69
C VAL A 114 -10.15 -15.76 -8.24
N TYR A 115 -11.10 -14.97 -7.76
CA TYR A 115 -10.91 -13.61 -7.25
C TYR A 115 -11.42 -13.51 -5.81
#